data_AF-A0A7V0JAL1-F1
#
_entry.id   AF-A0A7V0JAL1-F1
#
_cell.length_a   1.000
_cell.length_b   1.000
_cell.length_c   1.000
_cell.angle_alpha   90.00
_cell.angle_beta   90.00
_cell.angle_gamma   90.00
#
_symmetry.space_group_name_H-M   'P 1'
#
loop_
_entity.id
_entity.type
_entity.pdbx_description
1 polymer ?
#
loop_
_entity_poly.entity_id
_entity_poly.type
_entity_poly.pdbx_seq_one_letter_code
_entity_poly.pdbx_strand_id
1 'polypeptide(L)'
;MIDTHCHLEMTAFDSDRNTVISRATDVGVEYMITIGSDREGNIKGLRISSDYPNVYLSVGIHPHDAKTLDQELFSELQSWAKQPKTVAIGEIGLDYHYMHSPKEVQISAFKKQLALAKDTGLPVVVHSREAKKDTLQILREEAAGISGVLHCFSGDMDMAKQAMDMGFYISIAGPVTFKNANKLREVVSFIPDERLLIETDAPYLSPVPMRGKRNEPSFLKYTAQVIAESRGVTVTDISRITTLNAMSLFKIGDIPREGRISYKIRDSLYLNITNRCTNKCGFCVRFHTSFVKGHNLRLEQEPSAAEVIMSIGDLTAYKEIVFCGIGEPLMRLDVVK
;
A
#
# COMPACT_ATOMS: atom_id res chain seq x y z
N MET A 1 -4.06 4.18 -9.22
CA MET A 1 -3.56 4.31 -7.83
C MET A 1 -4.62 3.84 -6.86
N ILE A 2 -4.23 3.42 -5.66
CA ILE A 2 -5.15 3.05 -4.58
C ILE A 2 -4.81 3.92 -3.37
N ASP A 3 -5.82 4.57 -2.78
CA ASP A 3 -5.67 5.25 -1.48
C ASP A 3 -5.89 4.21 -0.37
N THR A 4 -4.81 3.77 0.27
CA THR A 4 -4.89 2.66 1.23
C THR A 4 -5.40 3.06 2.61
N HIS A 5 -5.58 4.35 2.87
CA HIS A 5 -6.06 4.85 4.16
C HIS A 5 -6.71 6.22 4.00
N CYS A 6 -8.02 6.28 4.16
CA CYS A 6 -8.79 7.52 4.24
C CYS A 6 -10.01 7.34 5.17
N HIS A 7 -10.55 8.43 5.67
CA HIS A 7 -11.65 8.47 6.62
C HIS A 7 -12.91 9.08 6.00
N LEU A 8 -13.45 8.43 4.95
CA LEU A 8 -14.65 8.91 4.24
C LEU A 8 -15.91 8.87 5.12
N GLU A 9 -15.89 8.06 6.18
CA GLU A 9 -16.93 7.93 7.19
C GLU A 9 -17.06 9.13 8.11
N MET A 10 -16.03 9.98 8.20
CA MET A 10 -16.05 11.17 9.02
C MET A 10 -17.07 12.19 8.52
N THR A 11 -17.66 12.91 9.46
CA THR A 11 -18.68 13.95 9.21
C THR A 11 -18.19 15.07 8.31
N ALA A 12 -16.87 15.26 8.24
CA ALA A 12 -16.21 16.18 7.33
C ALA A 12 -16.61 15.98 5.87
N PHE A 13 -17.05 14.77 5.46
CA PHE A 13 -17.44 14.45 4.09
C PHE A 13 -18.96 14.29 3.90
N ASP A 14 -19.80 14.41 4.93
CA ASP A 14 -21.23 14.11 4.84
C ASP A 14 -21.95 14.88 3.73
N SER A 15 -21.57 16.14 3.51
CA SER A 15 -22.21 17.00 2.52
C SER A 15 -21.79 16.74 1.07
N ASP A 16 -20.64 16.10 0.82
CA ASP A 16 -20.06 16.04 -0.53
C ASP A 16 -19.30 14.74 -0.86
N ARG A 17 -19.44 13.67 -0.05
CA ARG A 17 -18.78 12.36 -0.21
C ARG A 17 -18.85 11.80 -1.63
N ASN A 18 -20.05 11.80 -2.24
CA ASN A 18 -20.25 11.37 -3.62
C ASN A 18 -19.29 12.09 -4.59
N THR A 19 -19.20 13.42 -4.47
CA THR A 19 -18.36 14.25 -5.33
C THR A 19 -16.87 14.04 -5.03
N VAL A 20 -16.50 13.84 -3.76
CA VAL A 20 -15.13 13.52 -3.34
C VAL A 20 -14.65 12.21 -3.98
N ILE A 21 -15.48 11.16 -3.92
CA ILE A 21 -15.19 9.86 -4.52
C ILE A 21 -15.07 9.99 -6.04
N SER A 22 -16.00 10.71 -6.69
CA SER A 22 -15.92 10.97 -8.14
C SER A 22 -14.61 11.69 -8.52
N ARG A 23 -14.24 12.75 -7.80
CA ARG A 23 -12.98 13.48 -8.04
C ARG A 23 -11.76 12.59 -7.92
N ALA A 24 -11.77 11.62 -7.00
CA ALA A 24 -10.69 10.67 -6.83
C ALA A 24 -10.57 9.75 -8.05
N THR A 25 -11.69 9.21 -8.51
CA THR A 25 -11.76 8.38 -9.72
C THR A 25 -11.31 9.14 -10.97
N ASP A 26 -11.74 10.39 -11.14
CA ASP A 26 -11.38 11.23 -12.29
C ASP A 26 -9.86 11.47 -12.43
N VAL A 27 -9.11 11.40 -11.32
CA VAL A 27 -7.64 11.55 -11.31
C VAL A 27 -6.89 10.21 -11.24
N GLY A 28 -7.59 9.08 -11.42
CA GLY A 28 -7.00 7.74 -11.48
C GLY A 28 -6.75 7.08 -10.12
N VAL A 29 -7.46 7.50 -9.06
CA VAL A 29 -7.58 6.71 -7.82
C VAL A 29 -8.71 5.71 -8.02
N GLU A 30 -8.32 4.46 -8.30
CA GLU A 30 -9.21 3.38 -8.69
C GLU A 30 -9.97 2.82 -7.50
N TYR A 31 -9.28 2.59 -6.37
CA TYR A 31 -9.88 2.13 -5.12
C TYR A 31 -9.47 3.00 -3.95
N MET A 32 -10.33 3.04 -2.94
CA MET A 32 -10.08 3.67 -1.64
C MET A 32 -10.39 2.68 -0.53
N ILE A 33 -9.61 2.69 0.55
CA ILE A 33 -9.92 1.95 1.78
C ILE A 33 -10.33 2.96 2.84
N THR A 34 -11.62 2.97 3.18
CA THR A 34 -12.14 3.78 4.29
C THR A 34 -11.87 3.08 5.62
N ILE A 35 -11.59 3.83 6.68
CA ILE A 35 -11.11 3.27 7.95
C ILE A 35 -12.12 3.53 9.07
N GLY A 36 -12.70 2.47 9.62
CA GLY A 36 -13.45 2.54 10.87
C GLY A 36 -12.51 2.53 12.08
N SER A 37 -12.49 3.61 12.85
CA SER A 37 -11.61 3.79 14.03
C SER A 37 -12.35 3.73 15.37
N ASP A 38 -13.67 3.76 15.37
CA ASP A 38 -14.55 3.61 16.53
C ASP A 38 -15.87 2.90 16.13
N ARG A 39 -16.77 2.62 17.09
CA ARG A 39 -18.05 1.94 16.82
C ARG A 39 -18.88 2.63 15.73
N GLU A 40 -18.99 3.96 15.75
CA GLU A 40 -19.79 4.71 14.79
C GLU A 40 -19.13 4.75 13.40
N GLY A 41 -17.81 4.97 13.36
CA GLY A 41 -16.99 4.95 12.15
C GLY A 41 -17.04 3.60 11.45
N ASN A 42 -16.97 2.49 12.20
CA ASN A 42 -17.13 1.15 11.65
C ASN A 42 -18.51 0.96 10.99
N ILE A 43 -19.60 1.37 11.66
CA ILE A 43 -20.98 1.27 11.12
C ILE A 43 -21.14 2.12 9.85
N LYS A 44 -20.62 3.35 9.84
CA LYS A 44 -20.66 4.22 8.66
C LYS A 44 -19.79 3.67 7.53
N GLY A 45 -18.60 3.18 7.85
CA GLY A 45 -17.68 2.55 6.91
C GLY A 45 -18.30 1.36 6.20
N LEU A 46 -19.06 0.51 6.90
CA LEU A 46 -19.82 -0.60 6.30
C LEU A 46 -20.87 -0.14 5.29
N ARG A 47 -21.58 0.96 5.61
CA ARG A 47 -22.55 1.54 4.67
C ARG A 47 -21.84 2.08 3.44
N ILE A 48 -20.76 2.83 3.63
CA ILE A 48 -19.98 3.41 2.53
C ILE A 48 -19.38 2.31 1.64
N SER A 49 -18.77 1.27 2.20
CA SER A 49 -18.20 0.20 1.37
C SER A 49 -19.27 -0.57 0.59
N SER A 50 -20.50 -0.66 1.12
CA SER A 50 -21.66 -1.22 0.41
C SER A 50 -22.17 -0.30 -0.70
N ASP A 51 -22.24 1.00 -0.47
CA ASP A 51 -22.83 1.97 -1.39
C ASP A 51 -21.92 2.30 -2.59
N TYR A 52 -20.59 2.21 -2.43
CA TYR A 52 -19.63 2.58 -3.47
C TYR A 52 -18.79 1.38 -3.92
N PRO A 53 -18.88 0.93 -5.19
CA PRO A 53 -18.20 -0.27 -5.66
C PRO A 53 -16.68 -0.20 -5.50
N ASN A 54 -16.09 0.99 -5.60
CA ASN A 54 -14.66 1.23 -5.51
C ASN A 54 -14.13 1.58 -4.09
N VAL A 55 -14.97 1.51 -3.06
CA VAL A 55 -14.55 1.74 -1.67
C VAL A 55 -14.57 0.45 -0.87
N TYR A 56 -13.44 0.06 -0.29
CA TYR A 56 -13.33 -1.04 0.67
C TYR A 56 -13.25 -0.50 2.10
N LEU A 57 -13.33 -1.38 3.09
CA LEU A 57 -13.35 -1.03 4.50
C LEU A 57 -12.25 -1.74 5.29
N SER A 58 -11.61 -1.00 6.19
CA SER A 58 -10.91 -1.57 7.34
C SER A 58 -11.73 -1.33 8.60
N VAL A 59 -11.82 -2.34 9.48
CA VAL A 59 -12.56 -2.22 10.75
C VAL A 59 -11.64 -2.38 11.96
N GLY A 60 -11.75 -1.48 12.93
CA GLY A 60 -10.92 -1.53 14.13
C GLY A 60 -11.32 -0.50 15.17
N ILE A 61 -10.58 -0.50 16.28
CA ILE A 61 -10.65 0.49 17.33
C ILE A 61 -9.28 1.11 17.49
N HIS A 62 -9.21 2.41 17.18
CA HIS A 62 -8.00 3.22 17.26
C HIS A 62 -7.51 3.32 18.71
N PRO A 63 -6.19 3.46 18.96
CA PRO A 63 -5.63 3.62 20.31
C PRO A 63 -6.31 4.68 21.18
N HIS A 64 -6.82 5.77 20.59
CA HIS A 64 -7.56 6.79 21.36
C HIS A 64 -8.81 6.23 22.04
N ASP A 65 -9.51 5.31 21.37
CA ASP A 65 -10.78 4.74 21.80
C ASP A 65 -10.63 3.33 22.37
N ALA A 66 -9.40 2.86 22.61
CA ALA A 66 -9.09 1.54 23.14
C ALA A 66 -9.89 1.18 24.41
N LYS A 67 -10.17 2.15 25.28
CA LYS A 67 -10.99 1.98 26.50
C LYS A 67 -12.45 1.59 26.24
N THR A 68 -12.94 1.77 25.02
CA THR A 68 -14.31 1.41 24.61
C THR A 68 -14.43 -0.04 24.16
N LEU A 69 -13.31 -0.75 23.94
CA LEU A 69 -13.29 -2.13 23.45
C LEU A 69 -13.68 -3.14 24.55
N ASP A 70 -14.97 -3.18 24.86
CA ASP A 70 -15.56 -4.20 25.71
C ASP A 70 -15.84 -5.51 24.94
N GLN A 71 -16.56 -6.44 25.57
CA GLN A 71 -16.87 -7.73 24.97
C GLN A 71 -17.94 -7.63 23.88
N GLU A 72 -18.90 -6.71 24.00
CA GLU A 72 -19.95 -6.50 23.02
C GLU A 72 -19.35 -5.92 21.73
N LEU A 73 -18.60 -4.83 21.84
CA LEU A 73 -17.93 -4.19 20.70
C LEU A 73 -16.94 -5.13 20.03
N PHE A 74 -16.24 -5.97 20.81
CA PHE A 74 -15.38 -6.98 20.21
C PHE A 74 -16.15 -8.02 19.39
N SER A 75 -17.32 -8.46 19.86
CA SER A 75 -18.20 -9.36 19.10
C SER A 75 -18.78 -8.69 17.85
N GLU A 76 -19.04 -7.37 17.89
CA GLU A 76 -19.41 -6.60 16.71
C GLU A 76 -18.28 -6.56 15.67
N LEU A 77 -17.03 -6.25 16.08
CA LEU A 77 -15.86 -6.27 15.20
C LEU A 77 -15.68 -7.64 14.53
N GLN A 78 -15.87 -8.73 15.28
CA GLN A 78 -15.83 -10.09 14.73
C GLN A 78 -16.87 -10.33 13.64
N SER A 79 -18.05 -9.70 13.75
CA SER A 79 -19.10 -9.76 12.74
C SER A 79 -18.76 -8.89 11.53
N TRP A 80 -18.30 -7.65 11.76
CA TRP A 80 -17.96 -6.71 10.70
C TRP A 80 -16.75 -7.13 9.88
N ALA A 81 -15.78 -7.81 10.50
CA ALA A 81 -14.62 -8.39 9.82
C ALA A 81 -15.01 -9.45 8.77
N LYS A 82 -16.21 -10.02 8.85
CA LYS A 82 -16.72 -11.03 7.90
C LYS A 82 -17.57 -10.41 6.79
N GLN A 83 -17.86 -9.12 6.85
CA GLN A 83 -18.71 -8.46 5.86
C GLN A 83 -18.00 -8.36 4.51
N PRO A 84 -18.74 -8.42 3.39
CA PRO A 84 -18.18 -8.18 2.07
C PRO A 84 -17.42 -6.85 2.04
N LYS A 85 -16.27 -6.83 1.37
CA LYS A 85 -15.39 -5.66 1.21
C LYS A 85 -14.77 -5.12 2.51
N THR A 86 -14.90 -5.81 3.64
CA THR A 86 -13.99 -5.63 4.76
C THR A 86 -12.69 -6.35 4.45
N VAL A 87 -11.60 -5.60 4.32
CA VAL A 87 -10.32 -6.09 3.78
C VAL A 87 -9.15 -6.00 4.76
N ALA A 88 -9.36 -5.42 5.94
CA ALA A 88 -8.36 -5.32 6.98
C ALA A 88 -8.96 -5.13 8.38
N ILE A 89 -8.16 -5.42 9.40
CA ILE A 89 -8.40 -5.01 10.78
C ILE A 89 -7.56 -3.78 11.07
N GLY A 90 -8.20 -2.65 11.36
CA GLY A 90 -7.53 -1.37 11.45
C GLY A 90 -8.46 -0.17 11.31
N GLU A 91 -8.06 1.01 11.77
CA GLU A 91 -6.74 1.29 12.34
C GLU A 91 -6.63 0.84 13.80
N ILE A 92 -5.55 0.14 14.13
CA ILE A 92 -5.25 -0.39 15.46
C ILE A 92 -3.79 -0.06 15.82
N GLY A 93 -3.44 -0.01 17.10
CA GLY A 93 -2.04 0.20 17.48
C GLY A 93 -1.89 1.05 18.72
N LEU A 94 -0.93 1.97 18.71
CA LEU A 94 -0.51 2.74 19.88
C LEU A 94 -0.29 4.22 19.54
N ASP A 95 -0.88 5.12 20.31
CA ASP A 95 -0.64 6.57 20.28
C ASP A 95 -0.25 7.05 21.68
N TYR A 96 1.04 7.36 21.86
CA TYR A 96 1.60 7.89 23.11
C TYR A 96 1.73 9.41 23.12
N HIS A 97 1.35 10.06 22.03
CA HIS A 97 1.41 11.52 21.90
C HIS A 97 0.21 12.16 22.61
N TYR A 98 -1.02 11.68 22.33
CA TYR A 98 -2.24 12.25 22.90
C TYR A 98 -2.75 11.51 24.15
N MET A 99 -2.45 10.21 24.26
CA MET A 99 -2.77 9.40 25.44
C MET A 99 -4.25 9.44 25.88
N HIS A 100 -5.19 9.48 24.93
CA HIS A 100 -6.64 9.51 25.20
C HIS A 100 -7.20 8.23 25.84
N SER A 101 -6.46 7.14 25.74
CA SER A 101 -6.64 5.91 26.52
C SER A 101 -5.33 5.55 27.26
N PRO A 102 -5.40 4.96 28.46
CA PRO A 102 -4.21 4.54 29.19
C PRO A 102 -3.36 3.55 28.39
N LYS A 103 -2.03 3.65 28.50
CA LYS A 103 -1.07 2.83 27.76
C LYS A 103 -1.40 1.33 27.80
N GLU A 104 -1.62 0.77 28.99
CA GLU A 104 -1.89 -0.67 29.15
C GLU A 104 -3.21 -1.09 28.48
N VAL A 105 -4.20 -0.19 28.43
CA VAL A 105 -5.47 -0.42 27.72
C VAL A 105 -5.24 -0.41 26.20
N GLN A 106 -4.43 0.51 25.68
CA GLN A 106 -4.05 0.52 24.26
C GLN A 106 -3.32 -0.78 23.88
N ILE A 107 -2.34 -1.21 24.69
CA ILE A 107 -1.60 -2.46 24.48
C ILE A 107 -2.55 -3.66 24.45
N SER A 108 -3.44 -3.77 25.45
CA SER A 108 -4.40 -4.86 25.53
C SER A 108 -5.34 -4.88 24.32
N ALA A 109 -5.89 -3.73 23.93
CA ALA A 109 -6.75 -3.60 22.76
C ALA A 109 -6.01 -3.92 21.45
N PHE A 110 -4.76 -3.48 21.31
CA PHE A 110 -3.95 -3.77 20.13
C PHE A 110 -3.71 -5.29 19.99
N LYS A 111 -3.28 -5.95 21.07
CA LYS A 111 -3.09 -7.42 21.08
C LYS A 111 -4.40 -8.16 20.76
N LYS A 112 -5.52 -7.74 21.34
CA LYS A 112 -6.84 -8.35 21.11
C LYS A 112 -7.27 -8.27 19.64
N GLN A 113 -6.99 -7.15 18.98
CA GLN A 113 -7.33 -6.95 17.56
C GLN A 113 -6.33 -7.63 16.61
N LEU A 114 -5.05 -7.78 16.99
CA LEU A 114 -4.11 -8.65 16.27
C LEU A 114 -4.55 -10.11 16.29
N ALA A 115 -5.08 -10.60 17.43
CA ALA A 115 -5.67 -11.92 17.50
C ALA A 115 -6.87 -12.08 16.55
N LEU A 116 -7.73 -11.06 16.46
CA LEU A 116 -8.84 -11.05 15.50
C LEU A 116 -8.36 -11.11 14.04
N ALA A 117 -7.30 -10.36 13.69
CA ALA A 117 -6.71 -10.41 12.36
C ALA A 117 -6.16 -11.81 12.03
N LYS A 118 -5.54 -12.47 13.00
CA LYS A 118 -5.08 -13.86 12.87
C LYS A 118 -6.23 -14.83 12.63
N ASP A 119 -7.31 -14.71 13.38
CA ASP A 119 -8.49 -15.58 13.27
C ASP A 119 -9.23 -15.41 11.93
N THR A 120 -9.22 -14.20 11.38
CA THR A 120 -9.91 -13.85 10.12
C THR A 120 -9.02 -14.01 8.89
N GLY A 121 -7.69 -14.07 9.07
CA GLY A 121 -6.73 -14.07 7.97
C GLY A 121 -6.67 -12.74 7.20
N LEU A 122 -7.21 -11.67 7.78
CA LEU A 122 -7.17 -10.31 7.24
C LEU A 122 -5.85 -9.64 7.61
N PRO A 123 -5.30 -8.78 6.72
CA PRO A 123 -4.17 -7.94 7.07
C PRO A 123 -4.54 -6.87 8.11
N VAL A 124 -3.54 -6.24 8.70
CA VAL A 124 -3.73 -5.15 9.67
C VAL A 124 -3.27 -3.79 9.16
N VAL A 125 -3.97 -2.73 9.57
CA VAL A 125 -3.56 -1.33 9.38
C VAL A 125 -3.13 -0.79 10.75
N VAL A 126 -1.83 -0.56 10.92
CA VAL A 126 -1.21 -0.27 12.21
C VAL A 126 -0.89 1.21 12.36
N HIS A 127 -1.53 1.84 13.34
CA HIS A 127 -1.23 3.17 13.83
C HIS A 127 -0.08 3.12 14.84
N SER A 128 0.94 3.95 14.67
CA SER A 128 2.00 4.07 15.66
C SER A 128 2.53 5.50 15.74
N ARG A 129 2.28 6.15 16.88
CA ARG A 129 2.76 7.52 17.13
C ARG A 129 3.45 7.61 18.47
N GLU A 130 4.73 7.99 18.42
CA GLU A 130 5.63 8.06 19.59
C GLU A 130 5.71 6.74 20.41
N ALA A 131 5.32 5.62 19.80
CA ALA A 131 5.19 4.31 20.44
C ALA A 131 6.05 3.22 19.78
N LYS A 132 7.13 3.61 19.10
CA LYS A 132 8.00 2.73 18.28
C LYS A 132 8.38 1.43 19.00
N LYS A 133 8.94 1.52 20.21
CA LYS A 133 9.48 0.37 20.95
C LYS A 133 8.40 -0.69 21.20
N ASP A 134 7.28 -0.27 21.77
CA ASP A 134 6.20 -1.17 22.16
C ASP A 134 5.46 -1.69 20.92
N THR A 135 5.29 -0.86 19.88
CA THR A 135 4.70 -1.29 18.61
C THR A 135 5.52 -2.42 17.99
N LEU A 136 6.84 -2.23 17.82
CA LEU A 136 7.70 -3.25 17.23
C LEU A 136 7.79 -4.51 18.08
N GLN A 137 7.78 -4.37 19.41
CA GLN A 137 7.76 -5.52 20.31
C GLN A 137 6.48 -6.34 20.15
N ILE A 138 5.31 -5.69 20.19
CA ILE A 138 4.02 -6.37 20.06
C ILE A 138 3.87 -7.02 18.68
N LEU A 139 4.25 -6.33 17.60
CA LEU A 139 4.20 -6.92 16.26
C LEU A 139 5.10 -8.16 16.15
N ARG A 140 6.28 -8.15 16.76
CA ARG A 140 7.19 -9.30 16.77
C ARG A 140 6.62 -10.49 17.53
N GLU A 141 5.97 -10.23 18.66
CA GLU A 141 5.41 -11.26 19.54
C GLU A 141 4.10 -11.84 19.00
N GLU A 142 3.21 -10.98 18.49
CA GLU A 142 1.79 -11.32 18.28
C GLU A 142 1.41 -11.40 16.79
N ALA A 143 2.14 -10.72 15.90
CA ALA A 143 1.77 -10.60 14.49
C ALA A 143 2.47 -11.64 13.58
N ALA A 144 3.04 -12.70 14.15
CA ALA A 144 3.64 -13.79 13.37
C ALA A 144 2.60 -14.43 12.42
N GLY A 145 2.88 -14.37 11.11
CA GLY A 145 1.97 -14.85 10.07
C GLY A 145 0.88 -13.87 9.65
N ILE A 146 0.83 -12.67 10.22
CA ILE A 146 -0.08 -11.59 9.84
C ILE A 146 0.66 -10.63 8.91
N SER A 147 0.10 -10.37 7.74
CA SER A 147 0.55 -9.27 6.88
C SER A 147 -0.09 -7.95 7.31
N GLY A 148 0.57 -6.82 7.10
CA GLY A 148 -0.03 -5.54 7.42
C GLY A 148 0.74 -4.36 6.88
N VAL A 149 0.27 -3.18 7.22
CA VAL A 149 0.88 -1.90 6.86
C VAL A 149 1.03 -1.03 8.11
N LEU A 150 2.19 -0.38 8.24
CA LEU A 150 2.30 0.78 9.13
C LEU A 150 1.81 1.98 8.34
N HIS A 151 0.61 2.46 8.68
CA HIS A 151 0.00 3.60 8.00
C HIS A 151 0.64 4.90 8.46
N CYS A 152 0.50 5.94 7.64
CA CYS A 152 1.02 7.29 7.85
C CYS A 152 2.41 7.30 8.49
N PHE A 153 3.36 6.55 7.89
CA PHE A 153 4.61 6.24 8.56
C PHE A 153 5.39 7.50 8.95
N SER A 154 5.56 7.70 10.25
CA SER A 154 6.32 8.81 10.85
C SER A 154 7.52 8.35 11.68
N GLY A 155 7.88 7.07 11.56
CA GLY A 155 9.03 6.47 12.24
C GLY A 155 10.37 6.83 11.61
N ASP A 156 11.44 6.25 12.16
CA ASP A 156 12.80 6.37 11.61
C ASP A 156 13.18 5.17 10.73
N MET A 157 14.37 5.22 10.14
CA MET A 157 14.91 4.16 9.28
C MET A 157 14.99 2.80 9.97
N ASP A 158 15.29 2.78 11.27
CA ASP A 158 15.39 1.55 12.06
C ASP A 158 14.01 0.89 12.24
N MET A 159 12.97 1.70 12.53
CA MET A 159 11.60 1.20 12.61
C MET A 159 11.12 0.65 11.26
N ALA A 160 11.40 1.36 10.16
CA ALA A 160 11.03 0.90 8.82
C ALA A 160 11.67 -0.46 8.49
N LYS A 161 12.98 -0.61 8.75
CA LYS A 161 13.71 -1.88 8.53
C LYS A 161 13.09 -3.02 9.33
N GLN A 162 12.92 -2.85 10.63
CA GLN A 162 12.38 -3.91 11.49
C GLN A 162 10.93 -4.28 11.09
N ALA A 163 10.11 -3.30 10.70
CA ALA A 163 8.76 -3.58 10.21
C ALA A 163 8.79 -4.38 8.89
N MET A 164 9.64 -4.01 7.94
CA MET A 164 9.78 -4.72 6.66
C MET A 164 10.37 -6.12 6.81
N ASP A 165 11.29 -6.32 7.76
CA ASP A 165 11.83 -7.64 8.11
C ASP A 165 10.73 -8.57 8.67
N MET A 166 9.73 -8.01 9.35
CA MET A 166 8.52 -8.71 9.78
C MET A 166 7.47 -8.87 8.66
N GLY A 167 7.75 -8.39 7.45
CA GLY A 167 6.86 -8.50 6.28
C GLY A 167 5.80 -7.41 6.17
N PHE A 168 5.86 -6.35 6.98
CA PHE A 168 4.94 -5.23 6.89
C PHE A 168 5.28 -4.29 5.74
N TYR A 169 4.24 -3.72 5.14
CA TYR A 169 4.33 -2.60 4.22
C TYR A 169 4.48 -1.29 4.99
N ILE A 170 5.02 -0.29 4.33
CA ILE A 170 5.16 1.07 4.84
C ILE A 170 4.34 1.99 3.94
N SER A 171 3.33 2.65 4.51
CA SER A 171 2.50 3.60 3.77
C SER A 171 2.92 5.04 4.03
N ILE A 172 2.94 5.82 2.96
CA ILE A 172 3.43 7.20 2.96
C ILE A 172 2.27 8.14 2.64
N ALA A 173 1.99 9.05 3.56
CA ALA A 173 0.94 10.05 3.44
C ALA A 173 1.48 11.40 2.95
N GLY A 174 0.58 12.38 2.84
CA GLY A 174 0.87 13.76 2.41
C GLY A 174 2.04 14.48 3.09
N PRO A 175 2.43 14.20 4.36
CA PRO A 175 3.57 14.87 5.00
C PRO A 175 4.90 14.72 4.26
N VAL A 176 5.09 13.70 3.41
CA VAL A 176 6.29 13.57 2.56
C VAL A 176 6.51 14.78 1.65
N THR A 177 5.44 15.51 1.32
CA THR A 177 5.47 16.72 0.49
C THR A 177 5.91 17.97 1.27
N PHE A 178 5.99 17.92 2.61
CA PHE A 178 6.29 19.09 3.43
C PHE A 178 7.77 19.45 3.34
N LYS A 179 8.10 20.75 3.34
CA LYS A 179 9.49 21.23 3.22
C LYS A 179 10.45 20.56 4.20
N ASN A 180 9.98 20.25 5.41
CA ASN A 180 10.79 19.78 6.53
C ASN A 180 10.92 18.24 6.57
N ALA A 181 10.29 17.51 5.63
CA ALA A 181 10.16 16.05 5.67
C ALA A 181 11.37 15.28 5.11
N ASN A 182 12.58 15.83 5.22
CA ASN A 182 13.78 15.23 4.62
C ASN A 182 14.05 13.80 5.14
N LYS A 183 13.93 13.59 6.45
CA LYS A 183 14.08 12.25 7.06
C LYS A 183 13.07 11.24 6.51
N LEU A 184 11.83 11.67 6.30
CA LEU A 184 10.80 10.81 5.71
C LEU A 184 11.15 10.46 4.25
N ARG A 185 11.63 11.44 3.47
CA ARG A 185 12.09 11.18 2.09
C ARG A 185 13.27 10.22 2.03
N GLU A 186 14.22 10.30 2.97
CA GLU A 186 15.32 9.34 3.08
C GLU A 186 14.80 7.91 3.33
N VAL A 187 13.82 7.75 4.23
CA VAL A 187 13.15 6.46 4.44
C VAL A 187 12.43 6.00 3.16
N VAL A 188 11.70 6.88 2.50
CA VAL A 188 11.01 6.59 1.23
C VAL A 188 11.98 6.09 0.16
N SER A 189 13.17 6.66 0.03
CA SER A 189 14.16 6.21 -0.95
C SER A 189 14.79 4.85 -0.59
N PHE A 190 14.71 4.43 0.68
CA PHE A 190 15.24 3.14 1.15
C PHE A 190 14.23 1.98 1.04
N ILE A 191 12.92 2.25 1.18
CA ILE A 191 11.89 1.20 1.16
C ILE A 191 11.94 0.44 -0.19
N PRO A 192 12.04 -0.91 -0.20
CA PRO A 192 11.92 -1.70 -1.43
C PRO A 192 10.59 -1.45 -2.13
N ASP A 193 10.54 -1.58 -3.46
CA ASP A 193 9.32 -1.27 -4.22
C ASP A 193 8.13 -2.10 -3.74
N GLU A 194 8.34 -3.38 -3.44
CA GLU A 194 7.34 -4.35 -2.98
C GLU A 194 6.84 -4.12 -1.54
N ARG A 195 7.37 -3.11 -0.84
CA ARG A 195 6.94 -2.75 0.53
C ARG A 195 6.36 -1.33 0.62
N LEU A 196 6.32 -0.59 -0.48
CA LEU A 196 5.80 0.78 -0.49
C LEU A 196 4.29 0.82 -0.73
N LEU A 197 3.57 1.53 0.12
CA LEU A 197 2.19 1.97 -0.10
C LEU A 197 2.10 3.49 0.00
N ILE A 198 0.98 4.04 -0.48
CA ILE A 198 0.68 5.46 -0.41
C ILE A 198 -0.76 5.66 0.04
N GLU A 199 -0.99 6.74 0.76
CA GLU A 199 -2.31 7.07 1.28
C GLU A 199 -2.49 8.59 1.39
N THR A 200 -3.72 9.00 1.70
CA THR A 200 -4.01 10.40 2.03
C THR A 200 -4.13 10.65 3.52
N ASP A 201 -4.67 9.70 4.27
CA ASP A 201 -5.17 9.92 5.64
C ASP A 201 -6.23 11.05 5.69
N ALA A 202 -6.97 11.22 4.60
CA ALA A 202 -7.98 12.26 4.49
C ALA A 202 -9.08 12.06 5.54
N PRO A 203 -9.60 13.11 6.21
CA PRO A 203 -9.49 14.53 5.86
C PRO A 203 -8.22 15.24 6.36
N TYR A 204 -7.32 14.52 7.03
CA TYR A 204 -6.11 15.07 7.65
C TYR A 204 -4.95 15.18 6.66
N LEU A 205 -3.88 15.86 7.08
CA LEU A 205 -2.54 15.80 6.45
C LEU A 205 -2.46 16.17 4.96
N SER A 206 -3.29 17.12 4.50
CA SER A 206 -3.27 17.61 3.12
C SER A 206 -1.86 17.88 2.58
N PRO A 207 -1.47 17.24 1.46
CA PRO A 207 -0.14 17.43 0.86
C PRO A 207 0.02 18.85 0.31
N VAL A 208 1.26 19.31 0.12
CA VAL A 208 1.56 20.48 -0.72
C VAL A 208 1.18 20.15 -2.17
N PRO A 209 0.44 21.02 -2.90
CA PRO A 209 0.11 22.42 -2.59
C PRO A 209 -1.24 22.66 -1.87
N MET A 210 -1.94 21.61 -1.44
CA MET A 210 -3.26 21.67 -0.80
C MET A 210 -3.23 21.87 0.72
N ARG A 211 -2.04 22.06 1.31
CA ARG A 211 -1.86 22.25 2.76
C ARG A 211 -2.79 23.36 3.29
N GLY A 212 -3.48 23.08 4.39
CA GLY A 212 -4.46 23.99 5.00
C GLY A 212 -5.90 23.85 4.47
N LYS A 213 -6.12 23.06 3.40
CA LYS A 213 -7.46 22.63 2.97
C LYS A 213 -7.80 21.27 3.60
N ARG A 214 -9.09 20.90 3.60
CA ARG A 214 -9.52 19.52 3.90
C ARG A 214 -8.89 18.58 2.87
N ASN A 215 -8.24 17.51 3.33
CA ASN A 215 -7.65 16.54 2.43
C ASN A 215 -8.74 15.68 1.77
N GLU A 216 -8.41 15.06 0.65
CA GLU A 216 -9.29 14.11 -0.03
C GLU A 216 -8.48 13.14 -0.91
N PRO A 217 -9.03 11.94 -1.23
CA PRO A 217 -8.31 10.92 -1.99
C PRO A 217 -7.72 11.40 -3.33
N SER A 218 -8.36 12.37 -4.00
CA SER A 218 -7.86 12.96 -5.25
C SER A 218 -6.49 13.65 -5.10
N PHE A 219 -6.08 13.99 -3.87
CA PHE A 219 -4.79 14.64 -3.58
C PHE A 219 -3.63 13.63 -3.49
N LEU A 220 -3.91 12.32 -3.51
CA LEU A 220 -2.89 11.26 -3.51
C LEU A 220 -1.84 11.43 -4.61
N LYS A 221 -2.24 12.00 -5.76
CA LYS A 221 -1.34 12.32 -6.88
C LYS A 221 -0.15 13.21 -6.47
N TYR A 222 -0.32 14.10 -5.50
CA TYR A 222 0.76 14.97 -5.02
C TYR A 222 1.77 14.20 -4.17
N THR A 223 1.30 13.27 -3.34
CA THR A 223 2.15 12.33 -2.60
C THR A 223 2.95 11.46 -3.59
N ALA A 224 2.28 10.89 -4.59
CA ALA A 224 2.92 10.06 -5.61
C ALA A 224 3.98 10.82 -6.42
N GLN A 225 3.73 12.08 -6.75
CA GLN A 225 4.70 12.95 -7.44
C GLN A 225 6.01 13.11 -6.67
N VAL A 226 5.93 13.46 -5.38
CA VAL A 226 7.13 13.67 -4.55
C VAL A 226 7.90 12.37 -4.33
N ILE A 227 7.20 11.24 -4.19
CA ILE A 227 7.85 9.92 -4.08
C ILE A 227 8.54 9.53 -5.39
N ALA A 228 7.91 9.82 -6.54
CA ALA A 228 8.49 9.55 -7.85
C ALA A 228 9.80 10.33 -8.05
N GLU A 229 9.78 11.63 -7.71
CA GLU A 229 10.95 12.50 -7.72
C GLU A 229 12.07 11.99 -6.81
N SER A 230 11.76 11.61 -5.57
CA SER A 230 12.77 11.13 -4.61
C SER A 230 13.39 9.78 -4.99
N ARG A 231 12.72 9.00 -5.84
CA ARG A 231 13.19 7.71 -6.34
C ARG A 231 13.73 7.76 -7.77
N GLY A 232 13.66 8.91 -8.45
CA GLY A 232 14.09 9.04 -9.84
C GLY A 232 13.30 8.17 -10.82
N VAL A 233 12.00 7.97 -10.55
CA VAL A 233 11.07 7.21 -11.41
C VAL A 233 9.87 8.08 -11.81
N THR A 234 8.97 7.57 -12.66
CA THR A 234 7.77 8.31 -13.05
C THR A 234 6.62 8.11 -12.06
N VAL A 235 5.63 9.00 -12.06
CA VAL A 235 4.39 8.81 -11.28
C VAL A 235 3.65 7.56 -11.73
N THR A 236 3.69 7.23 -13.02
CA THR A 236 3.11 5.99 -13.55
C THR A 236 3.79 4.76 -12.96
N ASP A 237 5.11 4.79 -12.75
CA ASP A 237 5.82 3.72 -12.05
C ASP A 237 5.36 3.59 -10.59
N ILE A 238 5.31 4.70 -9.84
CA ILE A 238 4.82 4.69 -8.46
C ILE A 238 3.39 4.19 -8.37
N SER A 239 2.50 4.66 -9.25
CA SER A 239 1.11 4.21 -9.33
C SER A 239 1.03 2.70 -9.52
N ARG A 240 1.79 2.15 -10.47
CA ARG A 240 1.78 0.72 -10.78
C ARG A 240 2.35 -0.13 -9.64
N ILE A 241 3.48 0.29 -9.05
CA ILE A 241 4.11 -0.36 -7.88
C ILE A 241 3.13 -0.42 -6.71
N THR A 242 2.64 0.74 -6.28
CA THR A 242 1.81 0.87 -5.08
C THR A 242 0.44 0.23 -5.25
N THR A 243 -0.13 0.28 -6.46
CA THR A 243 -1.39 -0.41 -6.78
C THR A 243 -1.23 -1.92 -6.65
N LEU A 244 -0.18 -2.52 -7.23
CA LEU A 244 0.09 -3.95 -7.10
C LEU A 244 0.24 -4.36 -5.62
N ASN A 245 0.99 -3.57 -4.85
CA ASN A 245 1.22 -3.84 -3.44
C ASN A 245 -0.08 -3.78 -2.63
N ALA A 246 -0.92 -2.76 -2.85
CA ALA A 246 -2.20 -2.61 -2.18
C ALA A 246 -3.14 -3.77 -2.54
N MET A 247 -3.26 -4.12 -3.82
CA MET A 247 -4.03 -5.28 -4.28
C MET A 247 -3.54 -6.58 -3.64
N SER A 248 -2.22 -6.76 -3.53
CA SER A 248 -1.61 -7.95 -2.93
C SER A 248 -1.86 -8.04 -1.42
N LEU A 249 -1.72 -6.93 -0.69
CA LEU A 249 -1.93 -6.88 0.76
C LEU A 249 -3.40 -7.10 1.12
N PHE A 250 -4.29 -6.30 0.51
CA PHE A 250 -5.70 -6.26 0.86
C PHE A 250 -6.56 -7.25 0.07
N LYS A 251 -5.96 -7.99 -0.88
CA LYS A 251 -6.63 -8.99 -1.72
C LYS A 251 -7.83 -8.40 -2.48
N ILE A 252 -7.63 -7.21 -3.04
CA ILE A 252 -8.62 -6.46 -3.82
C ILE A 252 -8.19 -6.31 -5.27
N GLY A 253 -9.14 -6.10 -6.17
CA GLY A 253 -8.89 -5.88 -7.60
C GLY A 253 -8.24 -7.08 -8.29
N ASP A 254 -7.69 -6.85 -9.48
CA ASP A 254 -7.08 -7.89 -10.31
C ASP A 254 -5.56 -7.75 -10.38
N ILE A 255 -4.85 -8.74 -9.85
CA ILE A 255 -3.39 -8.83 -9.95
C ILE A 255 -3.00 -9.41 -11.32
N PRO A 256 -2.11 -8.76 -12.09
CA PRO A 256 -1.68 -9.26 -13.40
C PRO A 256 -1.05 -10.66 -13.32
N ARG A 257 -1.68 -11.63 -14.01
CA ARG A 257 -1.23 -13.03 -14.05
C ARG A 257 -0.25 -13.31 -15.18
N GLU A 258 -0.44 -12.66 -16.31
CA GLU A 258 0.37 -12.87 -17.51
C GLU A 258 1.71 -12.13 -17.43
N GLY A 259 2.77 -12.82 -17.85
CA GLY A 259 4.09 -12.23 -17.99
C GLY A 259 4.17 -11.23 -19.14
N ARG A 260 4.80 -10.08 -18.90
CA ARG A 260 5.04 -9.05 -19.91
C ARG A 260 6.28 -9.37 -20.75
N ILE A 261 6.12 -9.36 -22.07
CA ILE A 261 7.22 -9.44 -23.04
C ILE A 261 7.95 -8.10 -23.14
N SER A 262 7.19 -7.01 -23.34
CA SER A 262 7.68 -5.64 -23.30
C SER A 262 7.09 -4.91 -22.09
N TYR A 263 7.88 -4.04 -21.48
CA TYR A 263 7.42 -3.19 -20.39
C TYR A 263 8.23 -1.90 -20.31
N LYS A 264 7.61 -0.85 -19.76
CA LYS A 264 8.25 0.46 -19.59
C LYS A 264 8.63 0.66 -18.13
N ILE A 265 9.86 1.12 -17.89
CA ILE A 265 10.28 1.71 -16.62
C ILE A 265 10.92 3.05 -16.98
N ARG A 266 10.45 4.15 -16.36
CA ARG A 266 10.85 5.50 -16.75
C ARG A 266 10.61 5.73 -18.24
N ASP A 267 11.65 6.10 -18.98
CA ASP A 267 11.61 6.35 -20.43
C ASP A 267 12.25 5.22 -21.24
N SER A 268 12.58 4.09 -20.61
CA SER A 268 13.29 2.98 -21.25
C SER A 268 12.33 1.83 -21.54
N LEU A 269 12.44 1.25 -22.73
CA LEU A 269 11.75 0.01 -23.10
C LEU A 269 12.55 -1.17 -22.58
N TYR A 270 11.91 -2.06 -21.83
CA TYR A 270 12.51 -3.31 -21.38
C TYR A 270 11.89 -4.49 -22.12
N LEU A 271 12.74 -5.39 -22.60
CA LEU A 271 12.36 -6.62 -23.30
C LEU A 271 12.74 -7.84 -22.46
N ASN A 272 11.73 -8.57 -22.02
CA ASN A 272 11.81 -9.81 -21.27
C ASN A 272 11.48 -10.99 -22.20
N ILE A 273 12.52 -11.70 -22.62
CA ILE A 273 12.45 -12.68 -23.70
C ILE A 273 12.70 -14.13 -23.25
N THR A 274 13.06 -14.33 -21.98
CA THR A 274 13.34 -15.65 -21.43
C THR A 274 13.22 -15.67 -19.90
N ASN A 275 12.76 -16.80 -19.37
CA ASN A 275 12.83 -17.10 -17.94
C ASN A 275 14.12 -17.85 -17.55
N ARG A 276 14.91 -18.29 -18.53
CA ARG A 276 16.09 -19.14 -18.33
C ARG A 276 17.29 -18.30 -17.91
N CYS A 277 18.04 -18.78 -16.92
CA CYS A 277 19.31 -18.20 -16.53
C CYS A 277 20.16 -19.27 -15.84
N THR A 278 21.40 -19.45 -16.29
CA THR A 278 22.34 -20.47 -15.79
C THR A 278 22.93 -20.14 -14.42
N ASN A 279 22.90 -18.88 -14.00
CA ASN A 279 23.40 -18.45 -12.69
C ASN A 279 22.40 -18.81 -11.58
N LYS A 280 22.83 -18.75 -10.31
CA LYS A 280 21.95 -18.79 -9.13
C LYS A 280 22.40 -17.74 -8.11
N CYS A 281 21.99 -16.49 -8.33
CA CYS A 281 22.40 -15.38 -7.46
C CYS A 281 21.48 -15.27 -6.25
N GLY A 282 22.04 -15.05 -5.06
CA GLY A 282 21.26 -14.91 -3.81
C GLY A 282 20.36 -13.67 -3.78
N PHE A 283 20.62 -12.67 -4.63
CA PHE A 283 19.83 -11.45 -4.77
C PHE A 283 18.84 -11.51 -5.93
N CYS A 284 18.76 -12.62 -6.67
CA CYS A 284 17.96 -12.67 -7.89
C CYS A 284 16.47 -12.74 -7.58
N VAL A 285 15.72 -11.73 -8.02
CA VAL A 285 14.27 -11.62 -7.82
C VAL A 285 13.50 -12.87 -8.25
N ARG A 286 13.96 -13.62 -9.26
CA ARG A 286 13.29 -14.81 -9.78
C ARG A 286 13.00 -15.91 -8.76
N PHE A 287 13.73 -15.92 -7.64
CA PHE A 287 13.56 -16.90 -6.56
C PHE A 287 12.61 -16.41 -5.47
N HIS A 288 12.18 -15.15 -5.52
CA HIS A 288 11.38 -14.49 -4.48
C HIS A 288 10.05 -13.96 -5.02
N THR A 289 10.05 -13.46 -6.26
CA THR A 289 8.87 -12.87 -6.90
C THR A 289 8.96 -12.98 -8.43
N SER A 290 7.82 -12.82 -9.09
CA SER A 290 7.75 -12.61 -10.54
C SER A 290 7.64 -11.14 -10.91
N PHE A 291 7.52 -10.24 -9.93
CA PHE A 291 7.27 -8.83 -10.16
C PHE A 291 8.54 -8.00 -10.05
N VAL A 292 8.76 -7.13 -11.04
CA VAL A 292 9.82 -6.10 -10.99
C VAL A 292 9.18 -4.75 -11.26
N LYS A 293 9.39 -3.82 -10.32
CA LYS A 293 8.80 -2.49 -10.36
C LYS A 293 7.28 -2.52 -10.51
N GLY A 294 6.56 -3.62 -10.24
CA GLY A 294 5.11 -3.76 -10.48
C GLY A 294 4.70 -4.45 -11.79
N HIS A 295 5.65 -4.91 -12.62
CA HIS A 295 5.37 -5.69 -13.84
C HIS A 295 5.58 -7.17 -13.55
N ASN A 296 4.62 -8.02 -13.89
CA ASN A 296 4.83 -9.47 -13.86
C ASN A 296 5.72 -9.86 -15.04
N LEU A 297 6.88 -10.43 -14.76
CA LEU A 297 7.89 -10.80 -15.75
C LEU A 297 7.96 -12.31 -15.97
N ARG A 298 7.14 -13.13 -15.30
CA ARG A 298 7.15 -14.58 -15.51
C ARG A 298 6.39 -14.93 -16.78
N LEU A 299 7.14 -15.20 -17.84
CA LEU A 299 6.56 -15.60 -19.11
C LEU A 299 5.95 -16.99 -19.00
N GLU A 300 4.80 -17.21 -19.62
CA GLU A 300 4.22 -18.55 -19.75
C GLU A 300 5.04 -19.39 -20.75
N GLN A 301 5.45 -18.75 -21.85
CA GLN A 301 6.30 -19.31 -22.89
C GLN A 301 7.31 -18.27 -23.38
N GLU A 302 8.45 -18.72 -23.92
CA GLU A 302 9.42 -17.79 -24.51
C GLU A 302 8.89 -17.23 -25.83
N PRO A 303 8.83 -15.90 -25.99
CA PRO A 303 8.30 -15.29 -27.21
C PRO A 303 9.27 -15.45 -28.39
N SER A 304 8.72 -15.58 -29.59
CA SER A 304 9.44 -15.42 -30.85
C SER A 304 9.88 -13.97 -31.07
N ALA A 305 10.85 -13.74 -31.96
CA ALA A 305 11.28 -12.38 -32.33
C ALA A 305 10.11 -11.53 -32.86
N ALA A 306 9.19 -12.15 -33.62
CA ALA A 306 8.00 -11.47 -34.14
C ALA A 306 7.06 -11.01 -33.01
N GLU A 307 6.80 -11.88 -32.03
CA GLU A 307 5.98 -11.53 -30.85
C GLU A 307 6.64 -10.43 -30.01
N VAL A 308 7.97 -10.46 -29.87
CA VAL A 308 8.71 -9.38 -29.20
C VAL A 308 8.49 -8.06 -29.93
N ILE A 309 8.73 -8.00 -31.25
CA ILE A 309 8.55 -6.77 -32.04
C ILE A 309 7.11 -6.26 -31.96
N MET A 310 6.12 -7.15 -32.10
CA MET A 310 4.70 -6.80 -31.98
C MET A 310 4.35 -6.22 -30.61
N SER A 311 5.01 -6.67 -29.55
CA SER A 311 4.74 -6.19 -28.19
C SER A 311 5.24 -4.76 -27.91
N ILE A 312 6.16 -4.22 -28.72
CA ILE A 312 6.82 -2.93 -28.43
C ILE A 312 5.87 -1.74 -28.61
N GLY A 313 4.97 -1.80 -29.60
CA GLY A 313 4.15 -0.64 -29.97
C GLY A 313 4.99 0.50 -30.57
N ASP A 314 4.80 1.73 -30.08
CA ASP A 314 5.47 2.93 -30.60
C ASP A 314 6.88 3.11 -30.03
N LEU A 315 7.90 2.83 -30.85
CA LEU A 315 9.31 2.97 -30.50
C LEU A 315 9.74 4.41 -30.16
N THR A 316 9.02 5.43 -30.65
CA THR A 316 9.39 6.84 -30.40
C THR A 316 9.10 7.27 -28.96
N ALA A 317 8.35 6.47 -28.20
CA ALA A 317 8.02 6.71 -26.81
C ALA A 317 9.16 6.35 -25.82
N TYR A 318 10.32 5.91 -26.32
CA TYR A 318 11.43 5.39 -25.52
C TYR A 318 12.77 6.01 -25.89
N LYS A 319 13.64 6.20 -24.88
CA LYS A 319 15.01 6.72 -25.05
C LYS A 319 16.03 5.63 -25.36
N GLU A 320 15.76 4.41 -24.91
CA GLU A 320 16.64 3.25 -25.08
C GLU A 320 15.83 1.96 -25.01
N ILE A 321 16.45 0.88 -25.50
CA ILE A 321 15.94 -0.48 -25.41
C ILE A 321 16.89 -1.29 -24.54
N VAL A 322 16.34 -1.94 -23.51
CA VAL A 322 17.07 -2.73 -22.53
C VAL A 322 16.58 -4.17 -22.60
N PHE A 323 17.45 -5.10 -22.95
CA PHE A 323 17.16 -6.52 -22.80
C PHE A 323 17.41 -6.91 -21.35
N CYS A 324 16.35 -7.00 -20.57
CA CYS A 324 16.39 -7.37 -19.17
C CYS A 324 15.01 -7.93 -18.78
N GLY A 325 15.02 -9.01 -18.01
CA GLY A 325 13.83 -9.78 -17.66
C GLY A 325 14.09 -10.66 -16.46
N ILE A 326 13.33 -11.76 -16.32
CA ILE A 326 13.57 -12.76 -15.26
C ILE A 326 14.80 -13.62 -15.54
N GLY A 327 15.07 -13.89 -16.83
CA GLY A 327 16.18 -14.70 -17.29
C GLY A 327 17.39 -13.89 -17.79
N GLU A 328 18.34 -14.61 -18.38
CA GLU A 328 19.55 -14.09 -19.04
C GLU A 328 19.26 -13.94 -20.55
N PRO A 329 19.03 -12.72 -21.06
CA PRO A 329 18.61 -12.51 -22.45
C PRO A 329 19.61 -13.05 -23.48
N LEU A 330 20.90 -13.09 -23.18
CA LEU A 330 21.92 -13.58 -24.12
C LEU A 330 21.86 -15.10 -24.35
N MET A 331 21.10 -15.85 -23.55
CA MET A 331 20.74 -17.24 -23.88
C MET A 331 19.87 -17.34 -25.14
N ARG A 332 19.30 -16.21 -25.58
CA ARG A 332 18.45 -16.05 -26.75
C ARG A 332 19.04 -15.04 -27.73
N LEU A 333 20.32 -15.18 -28.03
CA LEU A 333 21.04 -14.30 -28.94
C LEU A 333 20.40 -14.24 -30.34
N ASP A 334 19.68 -15.28 -30.75
CA ASP A 334 18.87 -15.33 -31.98
C ASP A 334 17.74 -14.29 -32.00
N VAL A 335 17.15 -13.97 -30.85
CA VAL A 335 16.07 -12.97 -30.71
C VAL A 335 16.61 -11.58 -30.43
N VAL A 336 17.77 -11.49 -29.76
CA VAL A 336 18.42 -10.20 -29.46
C VAL A 336 18.99 -9.53 -30.72
N LYS A 337 19.48 -10.33 -31.68
CA LYS A 337 20.04 -9.88 -32.96
C LYS A 337 18.98 -9.31 -33.89
#